data_AF-A0AA43BEY6-F1
#
_entry.id   AF-A0AA43BEY6-F1
#
_cell.length_a   1.000
_cell.length_b   1.000
_cell.length_c   1.000
_cell.angle_alpha   90.00
_cell.angle_beta   90.00
_cell.angle_gamma   90.00
#
_symmetry.space_group_name_H-M   'P 1'
#
loop_
_entity.id
_entity.type
_entity.pdbx_description
1 polymer ?
#
loop_
_entity_poly.entity_id
_entity_poly.type
_entity_poly.pdbx_seq_one_letter_code
_entity_poly.pdbx_strand_id
1 'polypeptide(L)'
;MSTDRESQLLRQATKAGIDSPLELANFMAQAGHESRGLSRLNESFNFTRGISQIPVEAAWRNGNAALESARQEALHGRPENLAELMYGGRMGNDAPGDALKYHGRGYLPLVGKENYERAGKALDLDLVNQPELAAQPEHAGRIAVWQWQTRVPEAAREDVREATHALNGALNGIEARRQRFEVWQQKLTPDVMARLERGEVGAPAQSVARDMSQTGEPGNPLFEDARRRLQQMGAQSGLRSIQELDNTAGALALGAHKAGLSRIDHLLAGNDGRTLFAVQGGLGDPAMLRASVDREQAAQQPLAQSSQQLAASVAQQDPAATLAREQEQRSRSL
;
A
#
# COMPACT_ATOMS: atom_id res chain seq x y z
N MET A 1 -7.19 -0.96 -5.73
CA MET A 1 -7.71 0.32 -5.17
C MET A 1 -7.85 0.28 -3.64
N SER A 2 -8.47 -0.75 -3.02
CA SER A 2 -8.60 -0.82 -1.54
C SER A 2 -7.27 -0.91 -0.79
N THR A 3 -6.33 -1.71 -1.29
CA THR A 3 -5.01 -1.96 -0.65
C THR A 3 -4.15 -0.69 -0.51
N ASP A 4 -4.30 0.25 -1.44
CA ASP A 4 -3.59 1.53 -1.43
C ASP A 4 -4.13 2.44 -0.30
N ARG A 5 -5.45 2.55 -0.17
CA ARG A 5 -6.11 3.31 0.91
C ARG A 5 -5.84 2.70 2.29
N GLU A 6 -5.87 1.38 2.40
CA GLU A 6 -5.52 0.66 3.63
C GLU A 6 -4.12 1.04 4.11
N SER A 7 -3.15 0.97 3.21
CA SER A 7 -1.76 1.27 3.53
C SER A 7 -1.54 2.75 3.84
N GLN A 8 -2.17 3.65 3.07
CA GLN A 8 -2.12 5.09 3.33
C GLN A 8 -2.66 5.43 4.72
N LEU A 9 -3.82 4.86 5.09
CA LEU A 9 -4.46 5.13 6.37
C LEU A 9 -3.61 4.60 7.54
N LEU A 10 -3.04 3.39 7.42
CA LEU A 10 -2.09 2.86 8.39
C LEU A 10 -0.88 3.78 8.56
N ARG A 11 -0.24 4.20 7.47
CA ARG A 11 0.91 5.12 7.53
C ARG A 11 0.56 6.44 8.23
N GLN A 12 -0.62 7.00 7.96
CA GLN A 12 -1.07 8.24 8.59
C GLN A 12 -1.33 8.04 10.09
N ALA A 13 -1.96 6.93 10.49
CA ALA A 13 -2.20 6.60 11.89
C ALA A 13 -0.88 6.42 12.66
N THR A 14 0.05 5.62 12.13
CA THR A 14 1.37 5.41 12.74
C THR A 14 2.16 6.71 12.85
N LYS A 15 2.19 7.54 11.80
CA LYS A 15 2.85 8.85 11.85
C LYS A 15 2.26 9.80 12.89
N ALA A 16 0.99 9.61 13.26
CA ALA A 16 0.31 10.38 14.30
C ALA A 16 0.46 9.79 15.71
N GLY A 17 1.27 8.74 15.88
CA GLY A 17 1.53 8.10 17.18
C GLY A 17 0.56 6.97 17.54
N ILE A 18 -0.19 6.44 16.57
CA ILE A 18 -0.98 5.22 16.73
C ILE A 18 -0.10 4.04 16.33
N ASP A 19 0.70 3.51 17.25
CA ASP A 19 1.75 2.51 16.99
C ASP A 19 1.52 1.14 17.67
N SER A 20 0.57 1.04 18.61
CA SER A 20 0.12 -0.26 19.13
C SER A 20 -0.54 -1.09 18.01
N PRO A 21 -0.13 -2.36 17.80
CA PRO A 21 -0.80 -3.25 16.84
C PRO A 21 -2.29 -3.44 17.12
N LEU A 22 -2.67 -3.50 18.40
CA LEU A 22 -4.07 -3.65 18.81
C LEU A 22 -4.87 -2.37 18.54
N GLU A 23 -4.30 -1.22 18.85
CA GLU A 23 -4.96 0.06 18.56
C GLU A 23 -5.12 0.26 17.04
N LEU A 24 -4.07 0.02 16.25
CA LEU A 24 -4.13 0.10 14.79
C LEU A 24 -5.18 -0.85 14.23
N ALA A 25 -5.25 -2.09 14.73
CA ALA A 25 -6.27 -3.04 14.30
C ALA A 25 -7.68 -2.52 14.59
N ASN A 26 -7.92 -1.95 15.77
CA ASN A 26 -9.22 -1.43 16.16
C ASN A 26 -9.59 -0.20 15.32
N PHE A 27 -8.66 0.76 15.19
CA PHE A 27 -8.84 1.94 14.34
C PHE A 27 -9.22 1.55 12.90
N MET A 28 -8.47 0.62 12.29
CA MET A 28 -8.75 0.16 10.93
C MET A 28 -10.06 -0.64 10.82
N ALA A 29 -10.45 -1.37 11.87
CA ALA A 29 -11.74 -2.05 11.92
C ALA A 29 -12.92 -1.08 11.94
N GLN A 30 -12.82 -0.01 12.75
CA GLN A 30 -13.83 1.03 12.87
C GLN A 30 -13.95 1.83 11.56
N ALA A 31 -12.83 2.34 11.05
CA ALA A 31 -12.78 3.03 9.77
C ALA A 31 -13.31 2.16 8.64
N GLY A 32 -12.91 0.88 8.59
CA GLY A 32 -13.39 -0.08 7.61
C GLY A 32 -14.88 -0.39 7.72
N HIS A 33 -15.46 -0.40 8.92
CA HIS A 33 -16.89 -0.60 9.09
C HIS A 33 -17.69 0.59 8.54
N GLU A 34 -17.34 1.81 8.96
CA GLU A 34 -18.05 3.04 8.59
C GLU A 34 -18.01 3.34 7.09
N SER A 35 -16.88 3.05 6.44
CA SER A 35 -16.63 3.42 5.05
C SER A 35 -16.81 2.29 4.04
N ARG A 36 -17.46 1.18 4.45
CA ARG A 36 -17.62 -0.05 3.63
C ARG A 36 -16.28 -0.54 3.07
N GLY A 37 -15.33 -0.80 3.97
CA GLY A 37 -13.99 -1.24 3.64
C GLY A 37 -13.18 -0.16 2.93
N LEU A 38 -13.22 1.09 3.41
CA LEU A 38 -12.47 2.23 2.88
C LEU A 38 -12.86 2.63 1.44
N SER A 39 -13.96 2.09 0.92
CA SER A 39 -14.40 2.33 -0.45
C SER A 39 -15.29 3.58 -0.59
N ARG A 40 -16.06 3.90 0.46
CA ARG A 40 -17.07 4.97 0.47
C ARG A 40 -16.65 6.10 1.42
N LEU A 41 -16.45 7.29 0.85
CA LEU A 41 -16.06 8.50 1.58
C LEU A 41 -17.12 9.60 1.54
N ASN A 42 -18.25 9.35 0.89
CA ASN A 42 -19.41 10.24 0.88
C ASN A 42 -20.65 9.44 1.24
N GLU A 43 -21.47 10.03 2.10
CA GLU A 43 -22.84 9.60 2.27
C GLU A 43 -23.63 9.76 0.95
N SER A 44 -24.72 9.02 0.81
CA SER A 44 -25.61 9.06 -0.36
C SER A 44 -27.01 9.29 0.14
N PHE A 45 -27.71 10.20 -0.52
CA PHE A 45 -29.14 10.46 -0.31
C PHE A 45 -30.04 9.56 -1.19
N ASN A 46 -29.44 8.71 -2.04
CA ASN A 46 -30.18 7.79 -2.90
C ASN A 46 -30.62 6.52 -2.14
N PHE A 47 -31.76 6.60 -1.46
CA PHE A 47 -32.42 5.46 -0.82
C PHE A 47 -33.53 4.92 -1.72
N THR A 48 -33.28 3.80 -2.43
CA THR A 48 -34.17 3.30 -3.49
C THR A 48 -35.26 2.33 -3.03
N ARG A 49 -35.10 1.72 -1.85
CA ARG A 49 -35.99 0.66 -1.32
C ARG A 49 -36.95 1.15 -0.22
N GLY A 50 -37.14 2.46 -0.12
CA GLY A 50 -38.06 3.10 0.84
C GLY A 50 -37.37 3.76 2.04
N ILE A 51 -38.17 4.46 2.84
CA ILE A 51 -37.70 5.24 4.01
C ILE A 51 -36.96 4.42 5.07
N SER A 52 -37.22 3.11 5.16
CA SER A 52 -36.53 2.20 6.10
C SER A 52 -35.03 2.11 5.90
N GLN A 53 -34.50 2.54 4.76
CA GLN A 53 -33.06 2.62 4.53
C GLN A 53 -32.40 3.85 5.15
N ILE A 54 -33.18 4.85 5.61
CA ILE A 54 -32.67 6.12 6.13
C ILE A 54 -32.23 5.90 7.60
N PRO A 55 -30.92 5.97 7.89
CA PRO A 55 -30.38 5.54 9.18
C PRO A 55 -30.50 6.60 10.28
N VAL A 56 -30.92 7.82 9.92
CA VAL A 56 -30.93 8.97 10.81
C VAL A 56 -32.30 9.13 11.44
N GLU A 57 -32.43 8.70 12.71
CA GLU A 57 -33.68 8.70 13.48
C GLU A 57 -34.37 10.08 13.52
N ALA A 58 -33.58 11.14 13.51
CA ALA A 58 -34.06 12.52 13.42
C ALA A 58 -35.06 12.76 12.28
N ALA A 59 -34.77 12.19 11.11
CA ALA A 59 -35.56 12.41 9.91
C ALA A 59 -36.98 11.87 10.05
N TRP A 60 -37.15 10.82 10.86
CA TRP A 60 -38.43 10.16 11.12
C TRP A 60 -39.37 11.00 12.00
N ARG A 61 -38.85 11.97 12.75
CA ARG A 61 -39.67 12.84 13.63
C ARG A 61 -40.62 13.75 12.85
N ASN A 62 -40.33 13.99 11.57
CA ASN A 62 -41.17 14.79 10.68
C ASN A 62 -42.33 13.98 10.05
N GLY A 63 -42.41 12.68 10.36
CA GLY A 63 -43.45 11.78 9.88
C GLY A 63 -43.10 11.09 8.56
N ASN A 64 -43.65 9.88 8.38
CA ASN A 64 -43.32 9.01 7.24
C ASN A 64 -43.66 9.64 5.88
N ALA A 65 -44.74 10.42 5.78
CA ALA A 65 -45.16 11.05 4.52
C ALA A 65 -44.16 12.13 4.05
N ALA A 66 -43.71 12.99 4.95
CA ALA A 66 -42.71 14.01 4.65
C ALA A 66 -41.37 13.38 4.28
N LEU A 67 -40.96 12.34 5.03
CA LEU A 67 -39.72 11.62 4.78
C LEU A 67 -39.73 10.88 3.43
N GLU A 68 -40.86 10.27 3.06
CA GLU A 68 -41.02 9.59 1.78
C GLU A 68 -41.03 10.60 0.62
N SER A 69 -41.70 11.75 0.76
CA SER A 69 -41.67 12.83 -0.25
C SER A 69 -40.23 13.30 -0.50
N ALA A 70 -39.51 13.63 0.58
CA ALA A 70 -38.12 14.07 0.50
C ALA A 70 -37.20 12.99 -0.11
N ARG A 71 -37.45 11.71 0.21
CA ARG A 71 -36.72 10.59 -0.39
C ARG A 71 -36.94 10.50 -1.90
N GLN A 72 -38.17 10.68 -2.38
CA GLN A 72 -38.47 10.66 -3.81
C GLN A 72 -37.80 11.84 -4.54
N GLU A 73 -37.83 13.04 -3.94
CA GLU A 73 -37.12 14.21 -4.49
C GLU A 73 -35.61 13.95 -4.61
N ALA A 74 -35.00 13.33 -3.59
CA ALA A 74 -33.60 12.95 -3.61
C ALA A 74 -33.26 11.98 -4.76
N LEU A 75 -34.13 10.98 -5.03
CA LEU A 75 -33.97 10.08 -6.18
C LEU A 75 -34.03 10.80 -7.53
N HIS A 76 -34.68 11.97 -7.59
CA HIS A 76 -34.71 12.85 -8.75
C HIS A 76 -33.58 13.89 -8.75
N GLY A 77 -32.54 13.72 -7.92
CA GLY A 77 -31.40 14.61 -7.85
C GLY A 77 -31.63 15.89 -7.05
N ARG A 78 -32.67 15.95 -6.22
CA ARG A 78 -33.00 17.09 -5.33
C ARG A 78 -32.96 16.64 -3.86
N PRO A 79 -31.76 16.39 -3.28
CA PRO A 79 -31.61 15.82 -1.95
C PRO A 79 -31.75 16.83 -0.81
N GLU A 80 -31.96 18.11 -1.10
CA GLU A 80 -31.93 19.23 -0.14
C GLU A 80 -32.87 18.98 1.03
N ASN A 81 -34.14 18.68 0.75
CA ASN A 81 -35.15 18.43 1.77
C ASN A 81 -34.81 17.20 2.60
N LEU A 82 -34.29 16.13 1.98
CA LEU A 82 -33.92 14.93 2.72
C LEU A 82 -32.73 15.19 3.65
N ALA A 83 -31.71 15.91 3.16
CA ALA A 83 -30.58 16.31 3.98
C ALA A 83 -31.03 17.17 5.17
N GLU A 84 -31.94 18.12 4.94
CA GLU A 84 -32.50 18.97 5.99
C GLU A 84 -33.23 18.16 7.06
N LEU A 85 -34.08 17.19 6.65
CA LEU A 85 -34.73 16.30 7.62
C LEU A 85 -33.74 15.48 8.44
N MET A 86 -32.62 15.06 7.84
CA MET A 86 -31.58 14.26 8.50
C MET A 86 -30.72 15.10 9.46
N TYR A 87 -30.26 16.28 9.02
CA TYR A 87 -29.17 17.00 9.69
C TYR A 87 -29.43 18.48 9.96
N GLY A 88 -30.58 19.02 9.57
CA GLY A 88 -30.97 20.42 9.81
C GLY A 88 -31.10 20.77 11.28
N GLY A 89 -30.68 21.98 11.66
CA GLY A 89 -30.74 22.53 13.01
C GLY A 89 -29.88 21.78 14.04
N ARG A 90 -28.81 21.11 13.59
CA ARG A 90 -27.96 20.23 14.40
C ARG A 90 -26.50 20.45 14.07
N MET A 91 -25.62 20.33 15.07
CA MET A 91 -24.16 20.35 14.87
C MET A 91 -23.71 21.59 14.06
N GLY A 92 -24.34 22.73 14.32
CA GLY A 92 -24.09 24.01 13.63
C GLY A 92 -24.73 24.16 12.25
N ASN A 93 -25.54 23.21 11.77
CA ASN A 93 -26.29 23.33 10.52
C ASN A 93 -27.54 24.22 10.70
N ASP A 94 -27.33 25.50 10.93
CA ASP A 94 -28.40 26.43 11.29
C ASP A 94 -28.87 27.29 10.10
N ALA A 95 -28.13 27.31 8.98
CA ALA A 95 -28.52 28.01 7.77
C ALA A 95 -29.12 27.06 6.71
N PRO A 96 -30.04 27.53 5.86
CA PRO A 96 -30.56 26.75 4.75
C PRO A 96 -29.44 26.19 3.86
N GLY A 97 -29.47 24.88 3.63
CA GLY A 97 -28.48 24.17 2.81
C GLY A 97 -27.24 23.68 3.57
N ASP A 98 -27.04 24.08 4.84
CA ASP A 98 -25.92 23.59 5.64
C ASP A 98 -25.97 22.07 5.80
N ALA A 99 -27.16 21.49 6.00
CA ALA A 99 -27.36 20.06 6.15
C ALA A 99 -26.85 19.25 4.93
N LEU A 100 -27.07 19.77 3.71
CA LEU A 100 -26.55 19.17 2.48
C LEU A 100 -25.06 19.48 2.31
N LYS A 101 -24.61 20.69 2.63
CA LYS A 101 -23.21 21.10 2.49
C LYS A 101 -22.29 20.29 3.40
N TYR A 102 -22.67 20.09 4.66
CA TYR A 102 -21.89 19.43 5.72
C TYR A 102 -22.39 18.02 6.07
N HIS A 103 -22.87 17.27 5.07
CA HIS A 103 -23.25 15.87 5.24
C HIS A 103 -22.04 14.95 5.52
N GLY A 104 -22.30 13.67 5.84
CA GLY A 104 -21.27 12.71 6.22
C GLY A 104 -20.20 12.45 5.15
N ARG A 105 -18.93 12.71 5.49
CA ARG A 105 -17.76 12.40 4.65
C ARG A 105 -16.60 11.78 5.42
N GLY A 106 -15.73 11.06 4.72
CA GLY A 106 -14.49 10.48 5.25
C GLY A 106 -14.60 9.02 5.72
N TYR A 107 -13.49 8.48 6.24
CA TYR A 107 -13.45 7.07 6.70
C TYR A 107 -14.20 6.86 8.02
N LEU A 108 -14.09 7.83 8.93
CA LEU A 108 -14.99 8.01 10.07
C LEU A 108 -15.82 9.26 9.74
N PRO A 109 -17.15 9.13 9.53
CA PRO A 109 -17.96 10.23 9.03
C PRO A 109 -17.84 11.50 9.86
N LEU A 110 -17.52 12.61 9.19
CA LEU A 110 -17.60 13.96 9.71
C LEU A 110 -18.94 14.57 9.25
N VAL A 111 -19.79 14.96 10.19
CA VAL A 111 -21.15 15.47 9.92
C VAL A 111 -21.37 16.77 10.69
N GLY A 112 -21.96 17.76 10.05
CA GLY A 112 -22.36 19.03 10.66
C GLY A 112 -21.28 20.10 10.65
N LYS A 113 -21.66 21.34 10.35
CA LYS A 113 -20.78 22.49 10.19
C LYS A 113 -19.78 22.68 11.34
N GLU A 114 -20.25 22.56 12.58
CA GLU A 114 -19.39 22.71 13.78
C GLU A 114 -18.24 21.70 13.78
N ASN A 115 -18.50 20.47 13.36
CA ASN A 115 -17.46 19.44 13.29
C ASN A 115 -16.49 19.69 12.12
N TYR A 116 -16.98 20.20 10.99
CA TYR A 116 -16.13 20.64 9.88
C TYR A 116 -15.22 21.81 10.29
N GLU A 117 -15.73 22.79 11.03
CA GLU A 117 -14.95 23.91 11.58
C GLU A 117 -13.87 23.42 12.54
N ARG A 118 -14.22 22.55 13.49
CA ARG A 118 -13.28 21.99 14.47
C ARG A 118 -12.17 21.17 13.82
N ALA A 119 -12.54 20.27 12.90
CA ALA A 119 -11.57 19.44 12.17
C ALA A 119 -10.69 20.30 11.26
N GLY A 120 -11.27 21.27 10.54
CA GLY A 120 -10.56 22.16 9.64
C GLY A 120 -9.50 22.98 10.39
N LYS A 121 -9.88 23.56 11.53
CA LYS A 121 -8.95 24.28 12.40
C LYS A 121 -7.83 23.40 12.95
N ALA A 122 -8.15 22.18 13.40
CA ALA A 122 -7.16 21.28 14.00
C ALA A 122 -6.17 20.72 12.97
N LEU A 123 -6.59 20.60 11.70
CA LEU A 123 -5.80 19.97 10.64
C LEU A 123 -5.25 20.96 9.61
N ASP A 124 -5.49 22.26 9.80
CA ASP A 124 -5.15 23.30 8.83
C ASP A 124 -5.72 22.99 7.43
N LEU A 125 -7.03 22.77 7.39
CA LEU A 125 -7.80 22.47 6.18
C LEU A 125 -9.02 23.40 6.12
N ASP A 126 -9.28 24.00 4.97
CA ASP A 126 -10.46 24.85 4.76
C ASP A 126 -11.72 24.02 4.50
N LEU A 127 -12.15 23.26 5.50
CA LEU A 127 -13.33 22.39 5.43
C LEU A 127 -14.66 23.15 5.45
N VAL A 128 -14.64 24.44 5.82
CA VAL A 128 -15.85 25.28 5.88
C VAL A 128 -16.25 25.74 4.49
N ASN A 129 -15.27 26.18 3.69
CA ASN A 129 -15.52 26.62 2.32
C ASN A 129 -15.38 25.48 1.31
N GLN A 130 -14.54 24.47 1.60
CA GLN A 130 -14.27 23.32 0.74
C GLN A 130 -14.55 21.99 1.49
N PRO A 131 -15.82 21.70 1.86
CA PRO A 131 -16.17 20.50 2.63
C PRO A 131 -15.87 19.18 1.89
N GLU A 132 -15.79 19.19 0.56
CA GLU A 132 -15.42 18.06 -0.27
C GLU A 132 -13.99 17.55 -0.03
N LEU A 133 -13.10 18.38 0.53
CA LEU A 133 -11.78 17.94 0.97
C LEU A 133 -11.88 16.76 1.95
N ALA A 134 -12.91 16.72 2.80
CA ALA A 134 -13.12 15.62 3.75
C ALA A 134 -13.39 14.26 3.09
N ALA A 135 -13.74 14.23 1.80
CA ALA A 135 -13.91 13.01 1.02
C ALA A 135 -12.69 12.62 0.17
N GLN A 136 -11.60 13.41 0.20
CA GLN A 136 -10.35 13.04 -0.45
C GLN A 136 -9.59 12.04 0.43
N PRO A 137 -9.08 10.90 -0.10
CA PRO A 137 -8.49 9.85 0.72
C PRO A 137 -7.41 10.30 1.71
N GLU A 138 -6.57 11.25 1.31
CA GLU A 138 -5.51 11.79 2.17
C GLU A 138 -6.08 12.57 3.36
N HIS A 139 -6.99 13.51 3.12
CA HIS A 139 -7.61 14.32 4.16
C HIS A 139 -8.58 13.50 5.01
N ALA A 140 -9.35 12.60 4.40
CA ALA A 140 -10.24 11.67 5.09
C ALA A 140 -9.50 10.82 6.13
N GLY A 141 -8.27 10.39 5.85
CA GLY A 141 -7.45 9.66 6.81
C GLY A 141 -6.91 10.53 7.94
N ARG A 142 -6.45 11.77 7.65
CA ARG A 142 -6.07 12.75 8.68
C ARG A 142 -7.24 13.08 9.61
N ILE A 143 -8.44 13.27 9.06
CA ILE A 143 -9.68 13.51 9.81
C ILE A 143 -10.05 12.29 10.66
N ALA A 144 -9.94 11.07 10.12
CA ALA A 144 -10.24 9.85 10.86
C ALA A 144 -9.30 9.67 12.07
N VAL A 145 -7.99 9.89 11.88
CA VAL A 145 -6.99 9.85 12.96
C VAL A 145 -7.30 10.91 14.02
N TRP A 146 -7.60 12.14 13.61
CA TRP A 146 -7.99 13.20 14.55
C TRP A 146 -9.27 12.86 15.33
N GLN A 147 -10.31 12.36 14.66
CA GLN A 147 -11.54 11.93 15.33
C GLN A 147 -11.26 10.79 16.33
N TRP A 148 -10.42 9.83 15.96
CA TRP A 148 -10.02 8.74 16.85
C TRP A 148 -9.35 9.25 18.12
N GLN A 149 -8.31 10.07 17.97
CA GLN A 149 -7.53 10.60 19.09
C GLN A 149 -8.34 11.52 20.00
N THR A 150 -9.30 12.27 19.45
CA THR A 150 -10.12 13.22 20.21
C THR A 150 -11.35 12.61 20.86
N ARG A 151 -11.91 11.54 20.28
CA ARG A 151 -13.19 10.96 20.72
C ARG A 151 -13.05 9.65 21.47
N VAL A 152 -11.99 8.88 21.20
CA VAL A 152 -11.76 7.57 21.85
C VAL A 152 -10.73 7.75 22.98
N PRO A 153 -11.14 7.59 24.26
CA PRO A 153 -10.22 7.64 25.39
C PRO A 153 -9.10 6.60 25.24
N GLU A 154 -7.87 6.93 25.65
CA GLU A 154 -6.70 6.04 25.50
C GLU A 154 -6.96 4.62 26.02
N ALA A 155 -7.55 4.50 27.21
CA ALA A 155 -7.89 3.21 27.82
C ALA A 155 -8.92 2.37 27.03
N ALA A 156 -9.64 2.98 26.08
CA ALA A 156 -10.64 2.33 25.23
C ALA A 156 -10.14 1.99 23.82
N ARG A 157 -8.93 2.45 23.43
CA ARG A 157 -8.48 2.38 22.03
C ARG A 157 -8.15 0.96 21.55
N GLU A 158 -7.82 0.04 22.46
CA GLU A 158 -7.60 -1.37 22.12
C GLU A 158 -8.85 -2.25 22.30
N ASP A 159 -9.92 -1.71 22.88
CA ASP A 159 -11.19 -2.41 23.07
C ASP A 159 -12.20 -2.01 21.99
N VAL A 160 -12.58 -2.98 21.14
CA VAL A 160 -13.52 -2.74 20.04
C VAL A 160 -14.88 -2.26 20.53
N ARG A 161 -15.37 -2.77 21.66
CA ARG A 161 -16.68 -2.40 22.22
C ARG A 161 -16.64 -0.97 22.75
N GLU A 162 -15.65 -0.64 23.56
CA GLU A 162 -15.52 0.70 24.14
C GLU A 162 -15.27 1.76 23.06
N ALA A 163 -14.39 1.49 22.10
CA ALA A 163 -14.16 2.38 20.97
C ALA A 163 -15.41 2.59 20.10
N THR A 164 -16.20 1.52 19.87
CA THR A 164 -17.47 1.61 19.13
C THR A 164 -18.44 2.54 19.85
N HIS A 165 -18.57 2.38 21.18
CA HIS A 165 -19.44 3.22 21.98
C HIS A 165 -18.97 4.69 21.99
N ALA A 166 -17.67 4.94 22.12
CA ALA A 166 -17.10 6.28 22.09
C ALA A 166 -17.34 7.01 20.74
N LEU A 167 -17.24 6.29 19.62
CA LEU A 167 -17.45 6.85 18.29
C LEU A 167 -18.92 7.04 17.92
N ASN A 168 -19.81 6.15 18.36
CA ASN A 168 -21.19 6.12 17.86
C ASN A 168 -22.25 6.47 18.91
N GLY A 169 -21.86 6.52 20.20
CA GLY A 169 -22.81 6.59 21.32
C GLY A 169 -23.65 5.33 21.51
N ALA A 170 -23.40 4.27 20.72
CA ALA A 170 -24.13 3.01 20.71
C ALA A 170 -23.24 1.87 20.15
N LEU A 171 -23.66 0.62 20.31
CA LEU A 171 -22.92 -0.57 19.84
C LEU A 171 -23.35 -1.04 18.43
N ASN A 172 -23.76 -0.11 17.57
CA ASN A 172 -24.25 -0.43 16.25
C ASN A 172 -23.18 -1.12 15.39
N GLY A 173 -23.52 -2.30 14.87
CA GLY A 173 -22.64 -3.08 14.01
C GLY A 173 -21.45 -3.75 14.72
N ILE A 174 -21.50 -3.90 16.05
CA ILE A 174 -20.36 -4.38 16.86
C ILE A 174 -19.75 -5.70 16.37
N GLU A 175 -20.57 -6.65 15.94
CA GLU A 175 -20.09 -7.96 15.47
C GLU A 175 -19.25 -7.84 14.19
N ALA A 176 -19.73 -7.03 13.24
CA ALA A 176 -18.98 -6.75 12.02
C ALA A 176 -17.67 -5.98 12.29
N ARG A 177 -17.62 -5.17 13.36
CA ARG A 177 -16.39 -4.48 13.79
C ARG A 177 -15.39 -5.46 14.40
N ARG A 178 -15.85 -6.40 15.25
CA ARG A 178 -15.01 -7.47 15.82
C ARG A 178 -14.39 -8.36 14.76
N GLN A 179 -15.17 -8.80 13.78
CA GLN A 179 -14.64 -9.60 12.66
C GLN A 179 -13.55 -8.85 11.89
N ARG A 180 -13.76 -7.55 11.61
CA ARG A 180 -12.74 -6.72 10.96
C ARG A 180 -11.49 -6.54 11.80
N PHE A 181 -11.65 -6.40 13.12
CA PHE A 181 -10.56 -6.29 14.07
C PHE A 181 -9.67 -7.54 14.06
N GLU A 182 -10.27 -8.73 14.10
CA GLU A 182 -9.55 -10.00 14.01
C GLU A 182 -8.75 -10.12 12.70
N VAL A 183 -9.36 -9.72 11.57
CA VAL A 183 -8.66 -9.69 10.27
C VAL A 183 -7.45 -8.74 10.32
N TRP A 184 -7.60 -7.56 10.94
CA TRP A 184 -6.49 -6.60 11.04
C TRP A 184 -5.39 -7.06 11.98
N GLN A 185 -5.70 -7.71 13.10
CA GLN A 185 -4.70 -8.30 13.97
C GLN A 185 -3.82 -9.32 13.23
N GLN A 186 -4.44 -10.16 12.40
CA GLN A 186 -3.70 -11.14 11.58
C GLN A 186 -2.83 -10.48 10.51
N LYS A 187 -3.27 -9.35 9.94
CA LYS A 187 -2.51 -8.57 8.95
C LYS A 187 -1.32 -7.82 9.57
N LEU A 188 -1.45 -7.33 10.81
CA LEU A 188 -0.43 -6.53 11.50
C LEU A 188 0.61 -7.41 12.21
N THR A 189 1.33 -8.20 11.41
CA THR A 189 2.44 -9.03 11.90
C THR A 189 3.62 -8.15 12.36
N PRO A 190 4.58 -8.70 13.15
CA PRO A 190 5.78 -7.95 13.54
C PRO A 190 6.57 -7.35 12.37
N ASP A 191 6.64 -8.06 11.23
CA ASP A 191 7.28 -7.55 10.01
C ASP A 191 6.53 -6.32 9.44
N VAL A 192 5.20 -6.41 9.36
CA VAL A 192 4.37 -5.31 8.87
C VAL A 192 4.48 -4.10 9.79
N MET A 193 4.48 -4.31 11.11
CA MET A 193 4.67 -3.23 12.09
C MET A 193 6.05 -2.56 11.95
N ALA A 194 7.13 -3.34 11.83
CA ALA A 194 8.47 -2.78 11.62
C ALA A 194 8.56 -2.00 10.29
N ARG A 195 7.87 -2.45 9.24
CA ARG A 195 7.76 -1.71 7.97
C ARG A 195 6.93 -0.44 8.11
N LEU A 196 5.88 -0.42 8.94
CA LEU A 196 5.09 0.79 9.21
C LEU A 196 5.93 1.87 9.89
N GLU A 197 6.73 1.50 10.89
CA GLU A 197 7.64 2.40 11.58
C GLU A 197 8.64 3.07 10.63
N ARG A 198 9.10 2.33 9.60
CA ARG A 198 9.98 2.86 8.55
C ARG A 198 9.24 3.57 7.40
N GLY A 199 7.90 3.59 7.42
CA GLY A 199 7.08 4.19 6.36
C GLY A 199 6.99 3.37 5.05
N GLU A 200 7.30 2.07 5.11
CA GLU A 200 7.47 1.17 3.95
C GLU A 200 6.21 0.36 3.58
N VAL A 201 5.13 0.45 4.37
CA VAL A 201 3.86 -0.25 4.06
C VAL A 201 3.09 0.49 2.99
N GLY A 202 2.78 -0.19 1.88
CA GLY A 202 2.08 0.36 0.70
C GLY A 202 2.77 1.51 -0.02
N ALA A 203 4.07 1.71 0.21
CA ALA A 203 4.93 2.00 -0.93
C ALA A 203 4.69 0.88 -1.97
N PRO A 204 4.82 1.12 -3.29
CA PRO A 204 4.91 -0.01 -4.21
C PRO A 204 5.89 -0.96 -3.57
N ALA A 205 5.49 -2.21 -3.40
CA ALA A 205 6.46 -3.20 -3.03
C ALA A 205 7.58 -2.99 -4.08
N GLN A 206 8.74 -2.49 -3.64
CA GLN A 206 9.91 -3.25 -3.96
C GLN A 206 9.54 -4.60 -3.39
N SER A 207 8.95 -5.42 -4.27
CA SER A 207 9.00 -6.85 -4.05
C SER A 207 10.43 -7.03 -3.63
N VAL A 208 10.64 -7.70 -2.52
CA VAL A 208 11.85 -8.49 -2.42
C VAL A 208 11.67 -9.50 -3.54
N ALA A 209 11.93 -9.05 -4.79
CA ALA A 209 11.89 -9.88 -5.95
C ALA A 209 12.86 -10.97 -5.55
N ARG A 210 12.39 -12.21 -5.63
CA ARG A 210 13.33 -13.32 -5.62
C ARG A 210 14.39 -12.97 -6.65
N ASP A 211 15.58 -12.71 -6.15
CA ASP A 211 16.71 -12.24 -6.92
C ASP A 211 17.90 -13.12 -6.53
N MET A 212 18.95 -13.06 -7.34
CA MET A 212 20.08 -13.95 -7.19
C MET A 212 20.87 -13.76 -5.88
N SER A 213 20.54 -12.80 -5.00
CA SER A 213 21.14 -12.76 -3.65
C SER A 213 20.57 -13.82 -2.72
N GLN A 214 19.45 -14.45 -3.07
CA GLN A 214 18.80 -15.46 -2.25
C GLN A 214 19.31 -16.87 -2.59
N THR A 215 19.58 -17.67 -1.56
CA THR A 215 20.04 -19.05 -1.75
C THR A 215 19.00 -19.88 -2.51
N GLY A 216 19.44 -20.56 -3.57
CA GLY A 216 18.58 -21.40 -4.40
C GLY A 216 17.99 -20.69 -5.63
N GLU A 217 18.14 -19.36 -5.75
CA GLU A 217 17.73 -18.64 -6.96
C GLU A 217 18.73 -18.87 -8.12
N PRO A 218 18.26 -18.88 -9.38
CA PRO A 218 19.13 -18.98 -10.53
C PRO A 218 20.22 -17.90 -10.49
N GLY A 219 21.48 -18.32 -10.68
CA GLY A 219 22.63 -17.42 -10.69
C GLY A 219 23.22 -17.06 -9.32
N ASN A 220 22.61 -17.52 -8.22
CA ASN A 220 23.12 -17.25 -6.87
C ASN A 220 24.60 -17.64 -6.65
N PRO A 221 25.10 -18.79 -7.14
CA PRO A 221 26.54 -19.13 -6.99
C PRO A 221 27.48 -18.11 -7.66
N LEU A 222 27.15 -17.68 -8.89
CA LEU A 222 27.92 -16.69 -9.63
C LEU A 222 27.84 -15.31 -8.99
N PHE A 223 26.67 -14.94 -8.46
CA PHE A 223 26.47 -13.70 -7.70
C PHE A 223 27.35 -13.67 -6.46
N GLU A 224 27.35 -14.74 -5.67
CA GLU A 224 28.15 -14.85 -4.45
C GLU A 224 29.66 -14.83 -4.75
N ASP A 225 30.11 -15.48 -5.83
CA ASP A 225 31.48 -15.32 -6.30
C ASP A 225 31.78 -13.86 -6.65
N ALA A 226 31.02 -13.26 -7.57
CA ALA A 226 31.22 -11.87 -8.01
C ALA A 226 31.27 -10.90 -6.82
N ARG A 227 30.32 -11.02 -5.89
CA ARG A 227 30.20 -10.21 -4.69
C ARG A 227 31.44 -10.31 -3.81
N ARG A 228 31.92 -11.54 -3.53
CA ARG A 228 33.15 -11.75 -2.75
C ARG A 228 34.37 -11.10 -3.40
N ARG A 229 34.53 -11.22 -4.74
CA ARG A 229 35.68 -10.63 -5.43
C ARG A 229 35.60 -9.10 -5.46
N LEU A 230 34.42 -8.53 -5.66
CA LEU A 230 34.21 -7.07 -5.56
C LEU A 230 34.55 -6.54 -4.16
N GLN A 231 34.15 -7.27 -3.12
CA GLN A 231 34.51 -6.93 -1.73
C GLN A 231 36.04 -7.01 -1.50
N GLN A 232 36.71 -8.01 -2.06
CA GLN A 232 38.17 -8.15 -1.99
C GLN A 232 38.91 -7.03 -2.72
N MET A 233 38.35 -6.51 -3.82
CA MET A 233 38.90 -5.32 -4.49
C MET A 233 38.75 -4.05 -3.63
N GLY A 234 37.76 -4.01 -2.73
CA GLY A 234 37.51 -2.88 -1.84
C GLY A 234 37.39 -1.57 -2.60
N ALA A 235 38.16 -0.55 -2.20
CA ALA A 235 38.17 0.76 -2.85
C ALA A 235 38.55 0.71 -4.34
N GLN A 236 39.32 -0.29 -4.78
CA GLN A 236 39.72 -0.45 -6.20
C GLN A 236 38.54 -0.84 -7.10
N SER A 237 37.45 -1.34 -6.52
CA SER A 237 36.22 -1.61 -7.26
C SER A 237 35.57 -0.32 -7.80
N GLY A 238 35.85 0.85 -7.20
CA GLY A 238 35.24 2.14 -7.57
C GLY A 238 33.74 2.24 -7.27
N LEU A 239 33.20 1.30 -6.49
CA LEU A 239 31.80 1.28 -6.07
C LEU A 239 31.64 2.04 -4.75
N ARG A 240 30.59 2.86 -4.66
CA ARG A 240 30.41 3.85 -3.60
C ARG A 240 29.41 3.40 -2.52
N SER A 241 28.67 2.32 -2.79
CA SER A 241 27.68 1.81 -1.87
C SER A 241 27.54 0.29 -1.99
N ILE A 242 26.94 -0.33 -0.97
CA ILE A 242 26.57 -1.75 -0.99
C ILE A 242 25.59 -2.03 -2.15
N GLN A 243 24.69 -1.09 -2.45
CA GLN A 243 23.75 -1.24 -3.56
C GLN A 243 24.46 -1.29 -4.92
N GLU A 244 25.40 -0.38 -5.17
CA GLU A 244 26.19 -0.40 -6.41
C GLU A 244 27.00 -1.70 -6.52
N LEU A 245 27.48 -2.23 -5.40
CA LEU A 245 28.18 -3.52 -5.34
C LEU A 245 27.28 -4.68 -5.70
N ASP A 246 26.10 -4.77 -5.10
CA ASP A 246 25.15 -5.86 -5.35
C ASP A 246 24.60 -5.77 -6.79
N ASN A 247 24.34 -4.58 -7.31
CA ASN A 247 23.97 -4.35 -8.72
C ASN A 247 25.07 -4.85 -9.68
N THR A 248 26.32 -4.46 -9.41
CA THR A 248 27.48 -4.86 -10.22
C THR A 248 27.73 -6.37 -10.16
N ALA A 249 27.60 -6.97 -8.96
CA ALA A 249 27.69 -8.41 -8.78
C ALA A 249 26.62 -9.15 -9.60
N GLY A 250 25.39 -8.64 -9.62
CA GLY A 250 24.31 -9.20 -10.42
C GLY A 250 24.56 -9.13 -11.93
N ALA A 251 25.07 -8.00 -12.42
CA ALA A 251 25.43 -7.85 -13.82
C ALA A 251 26.60 -8.77 -14.24
N LEU A 252 27.61 -8.92 -13.38
CA LEU A 252 28.72 -9.86 -13.59
C LEU A 252 28.22 -11.31 -13.62
N ALA A 253 27.33 -11.70 -12.71
CA ALA A 253 26.75 -13.04 -12.68
C ALA A 253 25.94 -13.36 -13.96
N LEU A 254 25.13 -12.40 -14.43
CA LEU A 254 24.42 -12.51 -15.71
C LEU A 254 25.38 -12.64 -16.89
N GLY A 255 26.40 -11.79 -16.98
CA GLY A 255 27.39 -11.82 -18.04
C GLY A 255 28.18 -13.14 -18.04
N ALA A 256 28.60 -13.59 -16.86
CA ALA A 256 29.29 -14.86 -16.64
C ALA A 256 28.44 -16.05 -17.11
N HIS A 257 27.16 -16.10 -16.70
CA HIS A 257 26.23 -17.14 -17.14
C HIS A 257 26.07 -17.17 -18.67
N LYS A 258 25.88 -16.01 -19.32
CA LYS A 258 25.76 -15.91 -20.78
C LYS A 258 27.03 -16.34 -21.52
N ALA A 259 28.20 -16.16 -20.90
CA ALA A 259 29.49 -16.58 -21.44
C ALA A 259 29.84 -18.04 -21.07
N GLY A 260 28.94 -18.78 -20.41
CA GLY A 260 29.12 -20.20 -20.07
C GLY A 260 29.98 -20.46 -18.83
N LEU A 261 30.24 -19.44 -18.00
CA LEU A 261 30.94 -19.62 -16.73
C LEU A 261 29.98 -20.30 -15.73
N SER A 262 30.53 -21.23 -14.95
CA SER A 262 29.85 -21.88 -13.81
C SER A 262 30.33 -21.34 -12.47
N ARG A 263 31.47 -20.65 -12.44
CA ARG A 263 32.03 -19.93 -11.28
C ARG A 263 32.87 -18.73 -11.73
N ILE A 264 33.23 -17.86 -10.80
CA ILE A 264 34.17 -16.75 -11.08
C ILE A 264 35.41 -16.93 -10.20
N ASP A 265 36.53 -17.29 -10.81
CA ASP A 265 37.81 -17.49 -10.12
C ASP A 265 38.53 -16.15 -9.88
N HIS A 266 38.49 -15.25 -10.87
CA HIS A 266 39.13 -13.94 -10.81
C HIS A 266 38.20 -12.82 -11.28
N LEU A 267 38.37 -11.63 -10.70
CA LEU A 267 37.74 -10.39 -11.14
C LEU A 267 38.83 -9.35 -11.39
N LEU A 268 38.88 -8.81 -12.60
CA LEU A 268 39.92 -7.87 -13.02
C LEU A 268 39.29 -6.56 -13.49
N ALA A 269 39.93 -5.43 -13.17
CA ALA A 269 39.63 -4.16 -13.81
C ALA A 269 40.42 -4.05 -15.12
N GLY A 270 39.75 -3.57 -16.17
CA GLY A 270 40.40 -3.21 -17.43
C GLY A 270 41.33 -2.00 -17.27
N ASN A 271 42.27 -1.85 -18.20
CA ASN A 271 43.20 -0.72 -18.24
C ASN A 271 42.50 0.63 -18.40
N ASP A 272 41.27 0.62 -18.93
CA ASP A 272 40.40 1.79 -19.09
C ASP A 272 39.79 2.26 -17.76
N GLY A 273 39.89 1.47 -16.69
CA GLY A 273 39.19 1.74 -15.45
C GLY A 273 37.69 1.89 -15.66
N ARG A 274 37.09 1.19 -16.64
CA ARG A 274 35.63 1.19 -16.86
C ARG A 274 35.10 -0.22 -16.95
N THR A 275 35.87 -1.12 -17.55
CA THR A 275 35.45 -2.49 -17.76
C THR A 275 35.85 -3.37 -16.57
N LEU A 276 34.95 -4.25 -16.13
CA LEU A 276 35.25 -5.34 -15.21
C LEU A 276 35.18 -6.67 -15.95
N PHE A 277 36.15 -7.55 -15.71
CA PHE A 277 36.24 -8.88 -16.32
C PHE A 277 36.06 -9.98 -15.26
N ALA A 278 34.98 -10.76 -15.38
CA ALA A 278 34.83 -12.01 -14.66
C ALA A 278 35.54 -13.13 -15.44
N VAL A 279 36.36 -13.92 -14.75
CA VAL A 279 37.20 -14.94 -15.36
C VAL A 279 37.05 -16.27 -14.62
N GLN A 280 36.95 -17.36 -15.38
CA GLN A 280 37.04 -18.74 -14.90
C GLN A 280 38.28 -19.41 -15.51
N GLY A 281 39.07 -20.08 -14.68
CA GLY A 281 40.36 -20.66 -15.05
C GLY A 281 41.55 -19.75 -14.74
N GLY A 282 42.76 -20.22 -15.04
CA GLY A 282 43.99 -19.46 -14.78
C GLY A 282 44.18 -18.30 -15.76
N LEU A 283 44.77 -17.18 -15.29
CA LEU A 283 44.95 -15.94 -16.06
C LEU A 283 45.88 -16.03 -17.29
N GLY A 284 46.49 -17.19 -17.54
CA GLY A 284 47.28 -17.49 -18.74
C GLY A 284 46.85 -18.76 -19.46
N ASP A 285 45.72 -19.35 -19.05
CA ASP A 285 45.19 -20.58 -19.66
C ASP A 285 44.42 -20.22 -20.95
N PRO A 286 44.79 -20.75 -22.14
CA PRO A 286 44.03 -20.53 -23.37
C PRO A 286 42.57 -21.00 -23.29
N ALA A 287 42.25 -21.92 -22.39
CA ALA A 287 40.90 -22.42 -22.15
C ALA A 287 40.09 -21.56 -21.15
N MET A 288 40.64 -20.44 -20.67
CA MET A 288 39.92 -19.55 -19.74
C MET A 288 38.63 -19.02 -20.36
N LEU A 289 37.57 -18.98 -19.57
CA LEU A 289 36.33 -18.30 -19.94
C LEU A 289 36.31 -16.91 -19.33
N ARG A 290 35.76 -15.94 -20.06
CA ARG A 290 35.64 -14.57 -19.59
C ARG A 290 34.33 -13.92 -19.99
N ALA A 291 33.83 -13.07 -19.11
CA ALA A 291 32.76 -12.12 -19.38
C ALA A 291 33.20 -10.72 -18.99
N SER A 292 32.71 -9.71 -19.68
CA SER A 292 33.01 -8.31 -19.40
C SER A 292 31.73 -7.51 -19.17
N VAL A 293 31.76 -6.57 -18.23
CA VAL A 293 30.69 -5.58 -18.02
C VAL A 293 31.29 -4.18 -17.91
N ASP A 294 30.53 -3.18 -18.36
CA ASP A 294 30.82 -1.79 -18.04
C ASP A 294 30.42 -1.54 -16.59
N ARG A 295 31.34 -1.05 -15.76
CA ARG A 295 31.15 -0.89 -14.32
C ARG A 295 30.07 0.15 -13.98
N GLU A 296 30.03 1.27 -14.69
CA GLU A 296 29.10 2.34 -14.37
C GLU A 296 27.66 1.91 -14.71
N GLN A 297 27.49 1.28 -15.88
CA GLN A 297 26.21 0.69 -16.26
C GLN A 297 25.80 -0.45 -15.31
N ALA A 298 26.74 -1.32 -14.94
CA ALA A 298 26.50 -2.43 -14.03
C ALA A 298 26.08 -1.94 -12.63
N ALA A 299 26.70 -0.88 -12.11
CA ALA A 299 26.35 -0.31 -10.82
C ALA A 299 24.94 0.33 -10.81
N GLN A 300 24.48 0.80 -11.96
CA GLN A 300 23.14 1.42 -12.12
C GLN A 300 22.04 0.40 -12.45
N GLN A 301 22.38 -0.79 -12.95
CA GLN A 301 21.40 -1.83 -13.27
C GLN A 301 20.90 -2.51 -11.98
N PRO A 302 19.59 -2.43 -11.66
CA PRO A 302 19.06 -3.08 -10.46
C PRO A 302 19.29 -4.59 -10.45
N LEU A 303 19.69 -5.14 -9.30
CA LEU A 303 19.91 -6.58 -9.11
C LEU A 303 18.72 -7.45 -9.58
N ALA A 304 17.49 -7.00 -9.29
CA ALA A 304 16.27 -7.67 -9.72
C ALA A 304 16.17 -7.82 -11.26
N GLN A 305 16.63 -6.82 -12.02
CA GLN A 305 16.65 -6.86 -13.47
C GLN A 305 17.64 -7.90 -14.00
N SER A 306 18.85 -7.94 -13.43
CA SER A 306 19.85 -8.97 -13.76
C SER A 306 19.34 -10.38 -13.44
N SER A 307 18.62 -10.51 -12.33
CA SER A 307 18.04 -11.79 -11.87
C SER A 307 16.95 -12.30 -12.81
N GLN A 308 16.05 -11.42 -13.22
CA GLN A 308 15.01 -11.76 -14.20
C GLN A 308 15.61 -12.17 -15.55
N GLN A 309 16.63 -11.46 -16.02
CA GLN A 309 17.31 -11.78 -17.28
C GLN A 309 18.03 -13.14 -17.22
N LEU A 310 18.65 -13.46 -16.08
CA LEU A 310 19.33 -14.73 -15.89
C LEU A 310 18.32 -15.88 -15.80
N ALA A 311 17.25 -15.72 -15.02
CA ALA A 311 16.19 -16.73 -14.91
C ALA A 311 15.55 -17.02 -16.29
N ALA A 312 15.33 -16.00 -17.11
CA ALA A 312 14.85 -16.15 -18.48
C ALA A 312 15.85 -16.91 -19.38
N SER A 313 17.15 -16.66 -19.23
CA SER A 313 18.22 -17.37 -19.95
C SER A 313 18.24 -18.86 -19.58
N VAL A 314 18.17 -19.17 -18.28
CA VAL A 314 18.12 -20.56 -17.79
C VAL A 314 16.90 -21.30 -18.31
N ALA A 315 15.72 -20.67 -18.29
CA ALA A 315 14.49 -21.27 -18.80
C ALA A 315 14.52 -21.52 -20.32
N GLN A 316 15.34 -20.79 -21.08
CA GLN A 316 15.54 -21.01 -22.52
C GLN A 316 16.55 -22.13 -22.83
N GLN A 317 17.42 -22.48 -21.87
CA GLN A 317 18.44 -23.51 -22.02
C GLN A 317 18.00 -24.89 -21.53
N ASP A 318 16.79 -25.02 -20.96
CA ASP A 318 16.24 -26.29 -20.50
C ASP A 318 15.83 -27.20 -21.69
N PRO A 319 16.49 -28.36 -21.88
CA PRO A 319 16.18 -29.30 -22.95
C PRO A 319 14.74 -29.83 -22.88
N ALA A 320 14.16 -29.96 -21.69
CA ALA A 320 12.80 -30.47 -21.50
C ALA A 320 11.75 -29.46 -21.97
N ALA A 321 12.00 -28.16 -21.72
CA ALA A 321 11.15 -27.07 -22.21
C ALA A 321 11.25 -26.88 -23.73
N THR A 322 12.43 -27.14 -24.29
CA THR A 322 12.68 -27.07 -25.75
C THR A 322 11.94 -28.20 -26.48
N LEU A 323 12.03 -29.44 -25.98
CA LEU A 323 11.29 -30.59 -26.53
C LEU A 323 9.77 -30.41 -26.43
N ALA A 324 9.26 -29.86 -25.32
CA ALA A 324 7.83 -29.58 -25.16
C ALA A 324 7.32 -28.57 -26.20
N ARG A 325 8.09 -27.51 -26.49
CA ARG A 325 7.75 -26.51 -27.52
C ARG A 325 7.83 -27.07 -28.93
N GLU A 326 8.81 -27.91 -29.23
CA GLU A 326 8.90 -28.57 -30.55
C GLU A 326 7.74 -29.55 -30.77
N GLN A 327 7.30 -30.27 -29.73
CA GLN A 327 6.13 -31.14 -29.80
C GLN A 327 4.83 -30.35 -29.98
N GLU A 328 4.70 -29.21 -29.31
CA GLU A 328 3.52 -28.32 -29.40
C GLU A 328 3.44 -27.55 -30.73
N GLN A 329 4.58 -27.23 -31.33
CA GLN A 329 4.62 -26.66 -32.69
C GLN A 329 4.32 -27.71 -33.75
N ARG A 330 4.80 -28.95 -33.60
CA ARG A 330 4.48 -30.06 -34.51
C ARG A 330 3.00 -30.44 -34.50
N SER A 331 2.34 -30.37 -33.35
CA SER A 331 0.89 -30.66 -33.22
C SER A 331 -0.02 -29.56 -33.76
N ARG A 332 0.49 -28.35 -33.98
CA ARG A 332 -0.24 -27.23 -34.63
C ARG A 332 -0.05 -27.18 -36.15
N SER A 333 0.89 -27.95 -36.69
CA SER A 333 1.21 -28.03 -38.13
C SER A 333 0.65 -29.27 -38.83
N LEU A 334 -0.14 -30.09 -38.13
CA LEU A 334 -0.93 -31.20 -38.66
C LEU A 334 -2.41 -30.84 -38.61
#